data_AF-A0A950Z9G8-F1
#
_entry.id   AF-A0A950Z9G8-F1
#
_cell.length_a   1.000
_cell.length_b   1.000
_cell.length_c   1.000
_cell.angle_alpha   90.00
_cell.angle_beta   90.00
_cell.angle_gamma   90.00
#
_symmetry.space_group_name_H-M   'P 1'
#
loop_
_entity.id
_entity.type
_entity.pdbx_description
1 polymer ?
#
loop_
_entity_poly.entity_id
_entity_poly.type
_entity_poly.pdbx_seq_one_letter_code
_entity_poly.pdbx_strand_id
1 'polypeptide(L)'
;MRDSVKFDRMRAFGEALPHIRRIIGQDLARPGLPKRKVLAAVVKLLETTYIRIGNEEYAEENGSFGLTTLRNQHVQILGEMLKFKFRGKSGQVHEITLEDKRLARILRKCKDIPGSALFQYIDEEGQPQTIESGDVNEYVREISGGDFTAKDFRTWGGTCLAASYLLSRCAADKEGENGPTKSALVDVVKDVAAKLGNKPATCRKYYIHPSVMDCYSSGEIWEYAEKYRDSRSNYLYEQIVIGLITPMKKAGIKVA
;
A
#
# COMPACT_ATOMS: atom_id res chain seq x y z
N MET A 1 18.16 -18.22 -1.64
CA MET A 1 18.77 -17.17 -0.79
C MET A 1 18.21 -15.77 -1.04
N ARG A 2 18.07 -15.26 -2.28
CA ARG A 2 17.49 -13.93 -2.54
C ARG A 2 15.97 -13.82 -2.30
N ASP A 3 15.24 -14.92 -2.49
CA ASP A 3 13.79 -14.92 -2.30
C ASP A 3 13.40 -15.04 -0.82
N SER A 4 14.09 -15.87 -0.03
CA SER A 4 13.87 -16.01 1.42
C SER A 4 14.06 -14.69 2.18
N VAL A 5 15.11 -13.91 1.84
CA VAL A 5 15.36 -12.59 2.47
C VAL A 5 14.27 -11.57 2.14
N LYS A 6 13.68 -11.62 0.93
CA LYS A 6 12.55 -10.75 0.57
C LYS A 6 11.27 -11.13 1.32
N PHE A 7 11.07 -12.42 1.59
CA PHE A 7 9.89 -12.94 2.26
C PHE A 7 9.91 -12.63 3.76
N ASP A 8 11.05 -12.81 4.44
CA ASP A 8 11.22 -12.43 5.84
C ASP A 8 11.01 -10.92 6.05
N ARG A 9 11.47 -10.11 5.09
CA ARG A 9 11.27 -8.65 5.10
C ARG A 9 9.78 -8.26 5.01
N MET A 10 8.99 -8.96 4.19
CA MET A 10 7.56 -8.67 4.07
C MET A 10 6.80 -8.97 5.37
N ARG A 11 7.13 -10.07 6.04
CA ARG A 11 6.55 -10.40 7.35
C ARG A 11 6.89 -9.32 8.38
N ALA A 12 8.18 -9.00 8.51
CA ALA A 12 8.64 -7.97 9.44
C ALA A 12 7.96 -6.60 9.17
N PHE A 13 7.71 -6.27 7.89
CA PHE A 13 6.95 -5.07 7.54
C PHE A 13 5.50 -5.13 8.02
N GLY A 14 4.81 -6.25 7.78
CA GLY A 14 3.44 -6.47 8.27
C GLY A 14 3.33 -6.37 9.79
N GLU A 15 4.30 -6.92 10.51
CA GLU A 15 4.41 -6.84 11.98
C GLU A 15 4.69 -5.41 12.49
N ALA A 16 5.41 -4.60 11.72
CA ALA A 16 5.71 -3.21 12.06
C ALA A 16 4.55 -2.23 11.79
N LEU A 17 3.60 -2.57 10.90
CA LEU A 17 2.53 -1.67 10.47
C LEU A 17 1.66 -1.08 11.60
N PRO A 18 1.25 -1.82 12.64
CA PRO A 18 0.50 -1.24 13.76
C PRO A 18 1.26 -0.10 14.43
N HIS A 19 2.57 -0.26 14.62
CA HIS A 19 3.42 0.78 15.20
C HIS A 19 3.56 1.99 14.26
N ILE A 20 3.83 1.74 12.98
CA ILE A 20 3.93 2.77 11.93
C ILE A 20 2.64 3.61 11.88
N ARG A 21 1.48 2.96 11.85
CA ARG A 21 0.15 3.62 11.81
C ARG A 21 -0.12 4.46 13.04
N ARG A 22 0.31 4.01 14.22
CA ARG A 22 0.21 4.79 15.46
C ARG A 22 1.00 6.08 15.35
N ILE A 23 2.24 6.03 14.87
CA ILE A 23 3.08 7.22 14.68
C ILE A 23 2.49 8.15 13.62
N ILE A 24 2.06 7.62 12.47
CA ILE A 24 1.35 8.38 11.44
C ILE A 24 0.15 9.12 12.05
N GLY A 25 -0.66 8.44 12.87
CA GLY A 25 -1.80 9.04 13.55
C GLY A 25 -1.43 10.23 14.45
N GLN A 26 -0.32 10.11 15.19
CA GLN A 26 0.25 11.17 16.03
C GLN A 26 0.76 12.35 15.20
N ASP A 27 1.52 12.08 14.14
CA ASP A 27 2.10 13.11 13.28
C ASP A 27 1.04 13.87 12.48
N LEU A 28 -0.01 13.17 12.02
CA LEU A 28 -1.19 13.77 11.43
C LEU A 28 -1.97 14.70 12.39
N ALA A 29 -1.82 14.51 13.71
CA ALA A 29 -2.51 15.27 14.74
C ALA A 29 -1.74 16.51 15.23
N ARG A 30 -0.49 16.73 14.79
CA ARG A 30 0.32 17.91 15.17
C ARG A 30 -0.41 19.23 14.90
N PRO A 31 -0.13 20.35 15.58
CA PRO A 31 -0.63 21.66 15.17
C PRO A 31 0.05 22.12 13.85
N GLY A 32 -0.53 23.14 13.19
CA GLY A 32 0.07 23.72 11.97
C GLY A 32 0.16 22.78 10.77
N LEU A 33 1.15 23.01 9.90
CA LEU A 33 1.50 22.17 8.74
C LEU A 33 3.02 21.88 8.69
N PRO A 34 3.63 21.32 9.75
CA PRO A 34 5.06 21.01 9.75
C PRO A 34 5.39 19.88 8.76
N LYS A 35 6.63 19.82 8.27
CA LYS A 35 7.15 18.78 7.35
C LYS A 35 6.64 17.39 7.70
N ARG A 36 6.79 17.01 8.98
CA ARG A 36 6.42 15.69 9.50
C ARG A 36 4.93 15.36 9.35
N LYS A 37 4.04 16.34 9.47
CA LYS A 37 2.60 16.14 9.22
C LYS A 37 2.33 15.87 7.74
N VAL A 38 2.99 16.61 6.84
CA VAL A 38 2.83 16.45 5.39
C VAL A 38 3.37 15.07 4.97
N LEU A 39 4.52 14.65 5.50
CA LEU A 39 5.06 13.30 5.31
C LEU A 39 4.09 12.21 5.77
N ALA A 40 3.49 12.37 6.96
CA ALA A 40 2.48 11.44 7.46
C ALA A 40 1.24 11.37 6.53
N ALA A 41 0.83 12.50 5.94
CA ALA A 41 -0.27 12.52 4.96
C ALA A 41 0.11 11.82 3.65
N VAL A 42 1.34 12.01 3.15
CA VAL A 42 1.87 11.30 1.97
C VAL A 42 1.91 9.80 2.21
N VAL A 43 2.46 9.34 3.35
CA VAL A 43 2.51 7.90 3.67
C VAL A 43 1.10 7.33 3.87
N LYS A 44 0.17 8.08 4.47
CA LYS A 44 -1.21 7.64 4.60
C LYS A 44 -1.89 7.46 3.23
N LEU A 45 -1.65 8.39 2.30
CA LEU A 45 -2.14 8.26 0.92
C LEU A 45 -1.48 7.09 0.20
N LEU A 46 -0.17 6.90 0.34
CA LEU A 46 0.55 5.74 -0.21
C LEU A 46 -0.08 4.42 0.24
N GLU A 47 -0.37 4.29 1.54
CA GLU A 47 -0.99 3.09 2.11
C GLU A 47 -2.39 2.84 1.55
N THR A 48 -3.24 3.87 1.48
CA THR A 48 -4.67 3.68 1.15
C THR A 48 -4.95 3.64 -0.35
N THR A 49 -4.14 4.34 -1.15
CA THR A 49 -4.34 4.48 -2.60
C THR A 49 -3.38 3.63 -3.41
N TYR A 50 -2.28 3.18 -2.79
CA TYR A 50 -1.16 2.52 -3.44
C TYR A 50 -0.47 3.37 -4.52
N ILE A 51 -0.71 4.68 -4.62
CA ILE A 51 0.00 5.52 -5.60
C ILE A 51 1.51 5.44 -5.33
N ARG A 52 2.31 5.37 -6.39
CA ARG A 52 3.79 5.39 -6.23
C ARG A 52 4.22 6.75 -5.69
N ILE A 53 5.27 6.77 -4.86
CA ILE A 53 5.83 8.04 -4.38
C ILE A 53 6.24 8.96 -5.53
N GLY A 54 6.82 8.42 -6.60
CA GLY A 54 7.36 9.24 -7.70
C GLY A 54 8.76 9.75 -7.38
N ASN A 55 9.46 10.23 -8.42
CA ASN A 55 10.72 10.95 -8.34
C ASN A 55 10.61 12.08 -9.37
N GLU A 56 11.08 13.27 -9.01
CA GLU A 56 10.96 14.50 -9.79
C GLU A 56 11.67 14.39 -11.15
N GLU A 57 12.89 13.84 -11.17
CA GLU A 57 13.66 13.58 -12.40
C GLU A 57 12.85 12.77 -13.42
N TYR A 58 12.20 11.69 -12.98
CA TYR A 58 11.34 10.88 -13.84
C TYR A 58 10.05 11.60 -14.26
N ALA A 59 9.55 12.54 -13.46
CA ALA A 59 8.28 13.20 -13.70
C ALA A 59 8.39 14.25 -14.80
N GLU A 60 9.48 15.02 -14.81
CA GLU A 60 9.74 16.02 -15.84
C GLU A 60 10.00 15.39 -17.20
N GLU A 61 10.85 14.35 -17.25
CA GLU A 61 11.20 13.68 -18.51
C GLU A 61 10.02 12.95 -19.17
N ASN A 62 9.14 12.35 -18.38
CA ASN A 62 8.10 11.43 -18.88
C ASN A 62 6.68 11.98 -18.77
N GLY A 63 6.50 13.19 -18.24
CA GLY A 63 5.18 13.75 -17.91
C GLY A 63 4.35 12.79 -17.04
N SER A 64 5.02 12.12 -16.09
CA SER A 64 4.46 11.02 -15.28
C SER A 64 4.57 11.33 -13.80
N PHE A 65 3.46 11.36 -13.08
CA PHE A 65 3.40 11.80 -11.68
C PHE A 65 3.29 10.64 -10.70
N GLY A 66 3.86 10.83 -9.51
CA GLY A 66 3.63 10.05 -8.29
C GLY A 66 3.29 11.01 -7.15
N LEU A 67 3.03 10.51 -5.93
CA LEU A 67 2.59 11.31 -4.79
C LEU A 67 3.43 12.59 -4.59
N THR A 68 4.76 12.47 -4.47
CA THR A 68 5.65 13.61 -4.19
C THR A 68 5.76 14.58 -5.36
N THR A 69 5.37 14.17 -6.57
CA THR A 69 5.38 15.02 -7.77
C THR A 69 3.98 15.48 -8.20
N LEU A 70 2.94 15.14 -7.42
CA LEU A 70 1.59 15.64 -7.71
C LEU A 70 1.54 17.17 -7.61
N ARG A 71 0.73 17.77 -8.47
CA ARG A 71 0.48 19.21 -8.51
C ARG A 71 -0.92 19.52 -8.02
N ASN A 72 -1.17 20.77 -7.66
CA ASN A 72 -2.46 21.27 -7.16
C ASN A 72 -3.64 20.97 -8.09
N GLN A 73 -3.41 20.92 -9.40
CA GLN A 73 -4.39 20.57 -10.42
C GLN A 73 -4.77 19.08 -10.46
N HIS A 74 -3.91 18.18 -9.93
CA HIS A 74 -4.16 16.74 -9.96
C HIS A 74 -5.12 16.27 -8.86
N VAL A 75 -5.53 17.15 -7.95
CA VAL A 75 -6.48 16.82 -6.88
C VAL A 75 -7.60 17.84 -6.79
N GLN A 76 -8.83 17.32 -6.81
CA GLN A 76 -10.03 18.04 -6.45
C GLN A 76 -10.45 17.64 -5.02
N ILE A 77 -10.76 18.64 -4.19
CA ILE A 77 -11.17 18.45 -2.80
C ILE A 77 -12.62 18.92 -2.66
N LEU A 78 -13.55 18.00 -2.39
CA LEU A 78 -14.99 18.23 -2.32
C LEU A 78 -15.49 17.82 -0.93
N GLY A 79 -15.58 18.78 0.00
CA GLY A 79 -15.83 18.42 1.40
C GLY A 79 -14.75 17.46 1.90
N GLU A 80 -15.14 16.30 2.42
CA GLU A 80 -14.21 15.25 2.92
C GLU A 80 -13.71 14.32 1.81
N MET A 81 -14.22 14.46 0.59
CA MET A 81 -13.87 13.65 -0.57
C MET A 81 -12.67 14.24 -1.32
N LEU A 82 -11.71 13.36 -1.64
CA LEU A 82 -10.53 13.64 -2.45
C LEU A 82 -10.61 12.87 -3.75
N LYS A 83 -10.52 13.57 -4.89
CA LYS A 83 -10.48 12.98 -6.22
C LYS A 83 -9.14 13.31 -6.87
N PHE A 84 -8.33 12.29 -7.10
CA PHE A 84 -7.06 12.39 -7.79
C PHE A 84 -7.23 11.99 -9.26
N LYS A 85 -6.69 12.81 -10.17
CA LYS A 85 -6.59 12.50 -11.60
C LYS A 85 -5.25 12.96 -12.14
N PHE A 86 -4.43 12.01 -12.59
CA PHE A 86 -3.10 12.29 -13.13
C PHE A 86 -2.60 11.17 -14.03
N ARG A 87 -1.62 11.49 -14.88
CA ARG A 87 -0.87 10.50 -15.67
C ARG A 87 0.30 9.98 -14.85
N GLY A 88 0.33 8.70 -14.54
CA GLY A 88 1.41 8.04 -13.81
C GLY A 88 2.42 7.34 -14.72
N LYS A 89 3.26 6.50 -14.10
CA LYS A 89 4.31 5.72 -14.78
C LYS A 89 3.77 4.97 -16.01
N SER A 90 4.55 5.01 -17.10
CA SER A 90 4.19 4.40 -18.40
C SER A 90 2.93 5.01 -19.02
N GLY A 91 2.56 6.22 -18.62
CA GLY A 91 1.44 6.97 -19.18
C GLY A 91 0.06 6.52 -18.71
N GLN A 92 -0.04 5.64 -17.73
CA GLN A 92 -1.31 5.17 -17.18
C GLN A 92 -2.07 6.31 -16.50
N VAL A 93 -3.33 6.53 -16.87
CA VAL A 93 -4.19 7.49 -16.18
C VAL A 93 -4.69 6.85 -14.88
N HIS A 94 -4.47 7.55 -13.77
CA HIS A 94 -5.00 7.19 -12.46
C HIS A 94 -6.18 8.08 -12.13
N GLU A 95 -7.31 7.47 -11.77
CA GLU A 95 -8.48 8.14 -11.20
C GLU A 95 -8.81 7.46 -9.87
N ILE A 96 -8.60 8.17 -8.76
CA ILE A 96 -8.73 7.61 -7.41
C ILE A 96 -9.59 8.54 -6.57
N THR A 97 -10.63 7.97 -5.98
CA THR A 97 -11.49 8.69 -5.02
C THR A 97 -11.32 8.06 -3.64
N LEU A 98 -11.13 8.88 -2.62
CA LEU A 98 -11.20 8.47 -1.22
C LEU A 98 -11.87 9.55 -0.37
N GLU A 99 -12.48 9.13 0.73
CA GLU A 99 -13.07 10.03 1.72
C GLU A 99 -12.21 9.99 2.98
N ASP A 100 -11.62 11.13 3.33
CA ASP A 100 -10.85 11.29 4.56
C ASP A 100 -10.84 12.77 4.96
N LYS A 101 -11.63 13.09 5.97
CA LYS A 101 -11.77 14.44 6.54
C LYS A 101 -10.43 15.07 6.90
N ARG A 102 -9.52 14.29 7.47
CA ARG A 102 -8.25 14.81 7.98
C ARG A 102 -7.30 15.09 6.83
N LEU A 103 -7.16 14.16 5.89
CA LEU A 103 -6.37 14.37 4.67
C LEU A 103 -6.93 15.54 3.86
N ALA A 104 -8.24 15.66 3.69
CA ALA A 104 -8.84 16.76 2.96
C ALA A 104 -8.50 18.13 3.57
N ARG A 105 -8.47 18.25 4.90
CA ARG A 105 -8.03 19.48 5.58
C ARG A 105 -6.54 19.75 5.39
N ILE A 106 -5.70 18.72 5.48
CA ILE A 106 -4.24 18.86 5.30
C ILE A 106 -3.93 19.30 3.88
N LEU A 107 -4.49 18.62 2.88
CA LEU A 107 -4.26 18.90 1.47
C LEU A 107 -4.78 20.29 1.08
N ARG A 108 -5.88 20.80 1.66
CA ARG A 108 -6.29 22.20 1.46
C ARG A 108 -5.21 23.17 1.92
N LYS A 109 -4.67 22.97 3.13
CA LYS A 109 -3.59 23.82 3.64
C LYS A 109 -2.32 23.73 2.78
N CYS A 110 -2.00 22.56 2.24
CA CYS A 110 -0.89 22.45 1.29
C CYS A 110 -1.17 23.24 0.00
N LYS A 111 -2.39 23.21 -0.53
CA LYS A 111 -2.80 23.98 -1.72
C LYS A 111 -2.81 25.49 -1.49
N ASP A 112 -2.97 25.94 -0.25
CA ASP A 112 -2.95 27.37 0.12
C ASP A 112 -1.51 27.93 0.10
N ILE A 113 -0.48 27.07 0.10
CA ILE A 113 0.91 27.50 -0.03
C ILE A 113 1.18 27.90 -1.50
N PRO A 114 1.83 29.05 -1.75
CA PRO A 114 2.23 29.44 -3.10
C PRO A 114 3.11 28.36 -3.77
N GLY A 115 2.73 27.96 -4.98
CA GLY A 115 3.44 26.94 -5.74
C GLY A 115 2.51 26.06 -6.57
N SER A 116 3.12 25.19 -7.38
CA SER A 116 2.38 24.21 -8.18
C SER A 116 2.31 22.82 -7.53
N ALA A 117 3.27 22.50 -6.65
CA ALA A 117 3.35 21.21 -5.99
C ALA A 117 2.21 21.02 -4.98
N LEU A 118 1.73 19.79 -4.83
CA LEU A 118 0.63 19.49 -3.91
C LEU A 118 1.11 19.31 -2.46
N PHE A 119 2.27 18.70 -2.26
CA PHE A 119 2.79 18.42 -0.92
C PHE A 119 3.90 19.41 -0.59
N GLN A 120 3.48 20.51 0.06
CA GLN A 120 4.37 21.57 0.51
C GLN A 120 4.21 21.80 2.01
N TYR A 121 5.23 22.35 2.64
CA TYR A 121 5.22 22.88 4.00
C TYR A 121 5.97 24.22 4.04
N ILE A 122 5.83 24.95 5.14
CA ILE A 122 6.64 26.14 5.41
C ILE A 122 7.70 25.74 6.43
N ASP A 123 8.98 26.01 6.12
CA ASP A 123 10.11 25.74 7.02
C ASP A 123 10.25 26.80 8.14
N GLU A 124 11.31 26.69 8.92
CA GLU A 124 11.56 27.56 10.09
C GLU A 124 11.91 29.00 9.66
N GLU A 125 12.44 29.16 8.45
CA GLU A 125 12.77 30.41 7.77
C GLU A 125 11.57 31.05 7.05
N GLY A 126 10.39 30.42 7.14
CA GLY A 126 9.16 30.92 6.51
C GLY A 126 9.09 30.67 5.00
N GLN A 127 9.95 29.82 4.45
CA GLN A 127 10.01 29.50 3.03
C GLN A 127 9.16 28.26 2.69
N PRO A 128 8.45 28.28 1.54
CA PRO A 128 7.81 27.09 1.01
C PRO A 128 8.83 26.02 0.59
N GLN A 129 8.66 24.81 1.10
CA GLN A 129 9.45 23.63 0.76
C GLN A 129 8.54 22.53 0.22
N THR A 130 9.03 21.77 -0.76
CA THR A 130 8.35 20.58 -1.30
C THR A 130 8.75 19.32 -0.52
N ILE A 131 7.88 18.31 -0.55
CA ILE A 131 8.23 16.97 -0.07
C ILE A 131 8.77 16.14 -1.23
N GLU A 132 9.96 15.58 -1.06
CA GLU A 132 10.59 14.73 -2.05
C GLU A 132 10.50 13.23 -1.70
N SER A 133 10.85 12.40 -2.68
CA SER A 133 10.87 10.94 -2.51
C SER A 133 11.89 10.47 -1.45
N GLY A 134 12.98 11.22 -1.28
CA GLY A 134 14.00 10.98 -0.24
C GLY A 134 13.41 11.16 1.15
N ASP A 135 12.72 12.29 1.39
CA ASP A 135 12.08 12.60 2.66
C ASP A 135 11.08 11.52 3.08
N VAL A 136 10.28 11.02 2.13
CA VAL A 136 9.28 9.99 2.42
C VAL A 136 9.95 8.69 2.85
N ASN A 137 11.02 8.27 2.17
CA ASN A 137 11.71 7.03 2.53
C ASN A 137 12.49 7.17 3.83
N GLU A 138 13.07 8.34 4.11
CA GLU A 138 13.69 8.62 5.41
C GLU A 138 12.68 8.56 6.54
N TYR A 139 11.53 9.21 6.38
CA TYR A 139 10.43 9.17 7.34
C TYR A 139 9.90 7.74 7.55
N VAL A 140 9.74 6.94 6.49
CA VAL A 140 9.33 5.53 6.62
C VAL A 140 10.35 4.70 7.41
N ARG A 141 11.66 4.87 7.14
CA ARG A 141 12.71 4.20 7.93
C ARG A 141 12.65 4.61 9.39
N GLU A 142 12.53 5.91 9.66
CA GLU A 142 12.45 6.45 11.01
C GLU A 142 11.27 5.86 11.79
N ILE A 143 10.04 5.97 11.27
CA ILE A 143 8.83 5.56 12.00
C ILE A 143 8.61 4.05 12.07
N SER A 144 9.34 3.28 11.26
CA SER A 144 9.24 1.83 11.27
C SER A 144 10.29 1.16 12.15
N GLY A 145 11.38 1.86 12.50
CA GLY A 145 12.52 1.28 13.23
C GLY A 145 13.26 0.20 12.44
N GLY A 146 13.00 0.08 11.14
CA GLY A 146 13.60 -0.90 10.25
C GLY A 146 13.97 -0.30 8.91
N ASP A 147 14.68 -1.06 8.08
CA ASP A 147 15.09 -0.61 6.75
C ASP A 147 13.94 -0.75 5.73
N PHE A 148 12.75 -0.21 6.01
CA PHE A 148 11.61 -0.24 5.10
C PHE A 148 11.52 1.01 4.22
N THR A 149 10.80 0.89 3.12
CA THR A 149 10.64 1.93 2.10
C THR A 149 9.18 2.05 1.66
N ALA A 150 8.86 3.08 0.90
CA ALA A 150 7.55 3.23 0.29
C ALA A 150 7.14 2.05 -0.62
N LYS A 151 8.11 1.31 -1.17
CA LYS A 151 7.84 0.12 -2.00
C LYS A 151 7.25 -1.01 -1.16
N ASP A 152 7.69 -1.16 0.09
CA ASP A 152 7.23 -2.23 0.99
C ASP A 152 5.72 -2.11 1.25
N PHE A 153 5.17 -0.89 1.38
CA PHE A 153 3.72 -0.64 1.44
C PHE A 153 2.96 -1.20 0.24
N ARG A 154 3.48 -0.99 -0.97
CA ARG A 154 2.82 -1.46 -2.21
C ARG A 154 2.91 -2.98 -2.36
N THR A 155 4.02 -3.58 -1.95
CA THR A 155 4.20 -5.04 -2.00
C THR A 155 3.36 -5.74 -0.92
N TRP A 156 3.27 -5.17 0.27
CA TRP A 156 2.36 -5.62 1.32
C TRP A 156 0.89 -5.50 0.89
N GLY A 157 0.49 -4.32 0.40
CA GLY A 157 -0.86 -4.07 -0.10
C GLY A 157 -1.26 -4.98 -1.25
N GLY A 158 -0.35 -5.24 -2.20
CA GLY A 158 -0.59 -6.19 -3.29
C GLY A 158 -0.86 -7.61 -2.79
N THR A 159 -0.09 -8.06 -1.80
CA THR A 159 -0.25 -9.38 -1.19
C THR A 159 -1.57 -9.47 -0.40
N CYS A 160 -1.91 -8.44 0.38
CA CYS A 160 -3.17 -8.38 1.12
C CYS A 160 -4.40 -8.32 0.20
N LEU A 161 -4.34 -7.56 -0.89
CA LEU A 161 -5.40 -7.52 -1.89
C LEU A 161 -5.61 -8.90 -2.53
N ALA A 162 -4.52 -9.57 -2.93
CA ALA A 162 -4.59 -10.92 -3.50
C ALA A 162 -5.25 -11.91 -2.53
N ALA A 163 -4.82 -11.92 -1.26
CA ALA A 163 -5.42 -12.76 -0.24
C ALA A 163 -6.90 -12.43 -0.04
N SER A 164 -7.26 -11.14 0.05
CA SER A 164 -8.66 -10.72 0.23
C SER A 164 -9.57 -11.17 -0.91
N TYR A 165 -9.10 -11.09 -2.16
CA TYR A 165 -9.88 -11.48 -3.33
C TYR A 165 -10.06 -12.99 -3.39
N LEU A 166 -9.01 -13.77 -3.10
CA LEU A 166 -9.10 -15.23 -3.06
C LEU A 166 -10.01 -15.68 -1.91
N LEU A 167 -9.85 -15.15 -0.70
CA LEU A 167 -10.73 -15.45 0.43
C LEU A 167 -12.20 -15.11 0.14
N SER A 168 -12.46 -13.97 -0.50
CA SER A 168 -13.83 -13.57 -0.87
C SER A 168 -14.45 -14.53 -1.88
N ARG A 169 -13.65 -15.03 -2.85
CA ARG A 169 -14.09 -16.06 -3.78
C ARG A 169 -14.38 -17.39 -3.07
N CYS A 170 -13.49 -17.82 -2.17
CA CYS A 170 -13.68 -19.05 -1.40
C CYS A 170 -14.91 -18.97 -0.49
N ALA A 171 -15.17 -17.81 0.13
CA ALA A 171 -16.34 -17.61 0.98
C ALA A 171 -17.67 -17.65 0.20
N ALA A 172 -17.66 -17.29 -1.09
CA ALA A 172 -18.81 -17.37 -1.99
C ALA A 172 -19.03 -18.80 -2.55
N ASP A 173 -17.97 -19.59 -2.67
CA ASP A 173 -18.00 -20.99 -3.07
C ASP A 173 -18.28 -21.88 -1.84
N LYS A 174 -19.57 -22.00 -1.47
CA LYS A 174 -20.01 -22.80 -0.32
C LYS A 174 -19.39 -24.21 -0.42
N GLU A 175 -18.62 -24.60 0.60
CA GLU A 175 -18.00 -25.92 0.73
C GLU A 175 -16.89 -26.25 -0.30
N GLY A 176 -16.44 -25.29 -1.11
CA GLY A 176 -15.33 -25.50 -2.05
C GLY A 176 -15.66 -26.46 -3.20
N GLU A 177 -16.94 -26.57 -3.58
CA GLU A 177 -17.42 -27.45 -4.66
C GLU A 177 -16.66 -27.24 -5.98
N ASN A 178 -16.25 -26.00 -6.29
CA ASN A 178 -15.50 -25.69 -7.51
C ASN A 178 -13.98 -25.83 -7.33
N GLY A 179 -13.50 -25.84 -6.08
CA GLY A 179 -12.09 -25.94 -5.73
C GLY A 179 -11.22 -24.81 -6.31
N PRO A 180 -9.88 -24.94 -6.19
CA PRO A 180 -8.97 -23.95 -6.72
C PRO A 180 -8.84 -24.02 -8.25
N THR A 181 -8.99 -22.88 -8.91
CA THR A 181 -8.89 -22.78 -10.38
C THR A 181 -7.74 -21.87 -10.83
N LYS A 182 -7.08 -22.24 -11.94
CA LYS A 182 -6.03 -21.38 -12.55
C LYS A 182 -6.59 -20.05 -13.04
N SER A 183 -7.84 -20.03 -13.51
CA SER A 183 -8.51 -18.80 -13.96
C SER A 183 -8.70 -17.82 -12.81
N ALA A 184 -9.13 -18.27 -11.63
CA ALA A 184 -9.25 -17.42 -10.45
C ALA A 184 -7.92 -16.73 -10.09
N LEU A 185 -6.80 -17.46 -10.13
CA LEU A 185 -5.48 -16.88 -9.88
C LEU A 185 -5.09 -15.81 -10.91
N VAL A 186 -5.41 -16.05 -12.18
CA VAL A 186 -5.15 -15.09 -13.27
C VAL A 186 -5.98 -13.82 -13.07
N ASP A 187 -7.25 -13.96 -12.73
CA ASP A 187 -8.16 -12.84 -12.52
C ASP A 187 -7.74 -12.00 -11.31
N VAL A 188 -7.43 -12.65 -10.18
CA VAL A 188 -6.91 -11.95 -8.98
C VAL A 188 -5.63 -11.19 -9.29
N VAL A 189 -4.69 -11.78 -10.03
CA VAL A 189 -3.46 -11.07 -10.43
C VAL A 189 -3.78 -9.84 -11.28
N LYS A 190 -4.75 -9.93 -12.22
CA LYS A 190 -5.18 -8.79 -13.04
C LYS A 190 -5.81 -7.69 -12.20
N ASP A 191 -6.69 -8.06 -11.26
CA ASP A 191 -7.37 -7.10 -10.39
C ASP A 191 -6.39 -6.36 -9.48
N VAL A 192 -5.47 -7.08 -8.84
CA VAL A 192 -4.41 -6.48 -8.02
C VAL A 192 -3.49 -5.60 -8.89
N ALA A 193 -3.15 -6.06 -10.09
CA ALA A 193 -2.31 -5.28 -11.01
C ALA A 193 -2.99 -3.97 -11.43
N ALA A 194 -4.30 -4.00 -11.72
CA ALA A 194 -5.08 -2.81 -12.01
C ALA A 194 -5.10 -1.84 -10.82
N LYS A 195 -5.34 -2.37 -9.60
CA LYS A 195 -5.36 -1.55 -8.37
C LYS A 195 -4.01 -0.89 -8.08
N LEU A 196 -2.89 -1.59 -8.30
CA LEU A 196 -1.54 -1.06 -8.07
C LEU A 196 -0.97 -0.24 -9.25
N GLY A 197 -1.67 -0.21 -10.38
CA GLY A 197 -1.20 0.38 -11.63
C GLY A 197 0.06 -0.29 -12.20
N ASN A 198 0.07 -1.62 -12.25
CA ASN A 198 1.17 -2.45 -12.75
C ASN A 198 0.72 -3.30 -13.94
N LYS A 199 1.67 -3.79 -14.76
CA LYS A 199 1.39 -4.91 -15.67
C LYS A 199 1.17 -6.21 -14.85
N PRO A 200 0.23 -7.11 -15.24
CA PRO A 200 -0.05 -8.34 -14.49
C PRO A 200 1.19 -9.20 -14.19
N ALA A 201 2.06 -9.41 -15.18
CA ALA A 201 3.30 -10.18 -14.99
C ALA A 201 4.24 -9.55 -13.94
N THR A 202 4.40 -8.23 -13.97
CA THR A 202 5.19 -7.49 -12.97
C THR A 202 4.55 -7.55 -11.59
N CYS A 203 3.22 -7.46 -11.53
CA CYS A 203 2.46 -7.56 -10.28
C CYS A 203 2.68 -8.92 -9.62
N ARG A 204 2.43 -10.01 -10.35
CA ARG A 204 2.63 -11.39 -9.87
C ARG A 204 4.05 -11.64 -9.39
N LYS A 205 5.05 -11.12 -10.11
CA LYS A 205 6.47 -11.41 -9.81
C LYS A 205 7.01 -10.61 -8.61
N TYR A 206 6.52 -9.39 -8.38
CA TYR A 206 7.17 -8.46 -7.45
C TYR A 206 6.28 -7.83 -6.38
N TYR A 207 4.96 -8.03 -6.44
CA TYR A 207 4.00 -7.37 -5.53
C TYR A 207 3.06 -8.34 -4.83
N ILE A 208 3.01 -9.61 -5.23
CA ILE A 208 2.21 -10.65 -4.60
C ILE A 208 3.15 -11.70 -4.05
N HIS A 209 3.05 -12.01 -2.76
CA HIS A 209 3.80 -13.10 -2.15
C HIS A 209 3.31 -14.46 -2.71
N PRO A 210 4.20 -15.36 -3.15
CA PRO A 210 3.82 -16.62 -3.77
C PRO A 210 2.98 -17.52 -2.85
N SER A 211 3.28 -17.56 -1.54
CA SER A 211 2.53 -18.37 -0.57
C SER A 211 1.02 -18.10 -0.56
N VAL A 212 0.56 -16.89 -0.87
CA VAL A 212 -0.89 -16.61 -0.98
C VAL A 212 -1.51 -17.37 -2.15
N MET A 213 -0.79 -17.43 -3.28
CA MET A 213 -1.23 -18.14 -4.47
C MET A 213 -1.12 -19.65 -4.29
N ASP A 214 -0.04 -20.11 -3.64
CA ASP A 214 0.21 -21.53 -3.36
C ASP A 214 -0.80 -22.10 -2.35
N CYS A 215 -1.16 -21.32 -1.33
CA CYS A 215 -2.20 -21.65 -0.36
C CYS A 215 -3.60 -21.76 -1.01
N TYR A 216 -3.89 -20.92 -2.00
CA TYR A 216 -5.11 -21.11 -2.81
C TYR A 216 -5.02 -22.38 -3.64
N SER A 217 -3.93 -22.59 -4.38
CA SER A 217 -3.76 -23.77 -5.24
C SER A 217 -3.84 -25.10 -4.50
N SER A 218 -3.43 -25.15 -3.23
CA SER A 218 -3.49 -26.34 -2.38
C SER A 218 -4.83 -26.54 -1.67
N GLY A 219 -5.74 -25.55 -1.71
CA GLY A 219 -7.01 -25.57 -0.98
C GLY A 219 -6.89 -25.14 0.49
N GLU A 220 -5.69 -25.00 1.04
CA GLU A 220 -5.44 -24.58 2.43
C GLU A 220 -6.08 -23.22 2.76
N ILE A 221 -6.25 -22.34 1.77
CA ILE A 221 -6.84 -21.01 1.99
C ILE A 221 -8.31 -21.07 2.48
N TRP A 222 -9.02 -22.17 2.22
CA TRP A 222 -10.41 -22.36 2.69
C TRP A 222 -10.48 -22.48 4.21
N GLU A 223 -9.45 -23.02 4.88
CA GLU A 223 -9.38 -23.09 6.34
C GLU A 223 -9.34 -21.69 7.00
N TYR A 224 -8.93 -20.68 6.23
CA TYR A 224 -8.90 -19.28 6.65
C TYR A 224 -10.18 -18.52 6.23
N ALA A 225 -10.93 -19.02 5.26
CA ALA A 225 -12.12 -18.37 4.73
C ALA A 225 -13.27 -18.32 5.75
N GLU A 226 -13.40 -19.33 6.62
CA GLU A 226 -14.38 -19.31 7.71
C GLU A 226 -14.03 -18.27 8.79
N LYS A 227 -12.77 -18.23 9.22
CA LYS A 227 -12.27 -17.20 10.15
C LYS A 227 -12.45 -15.79 9.60
N TYR A 228 -12.41 -15.67 8.27
CA TYR A 228 -12.66 -14.43 7.55
C TYR A 228 -14.13 -14.00 7.55
N ARG A 229 -15.06 -14.93 7.35
CA ARG A 229 -16.50 -14.67 7.23
C ARG A 229 -17.08 -13.85 8.40
N ASP A 230 -16.59 -14.09 9.62
CA ASP A 230 -17.18 -13.52 10.84
C ASP A 230 -16.49 -12.24 11.33
N SER A 231 -15.38 -11.83 10.71
CA SER A 231 -14.59 -10.69 11.18
C SER A 231 -14.91 -9.41 10.42
N ARG A 232 -15.15 -8.33 11.17
CA ARG A 232 -15.28 -6.95 10.65
C ARG A 232 -13.97 -6.15 10.69
N SER A 233 -12.85 -6.78 11.07
CA SER A 233 -11.57 -6.11 11.23
C SER A 233 -10.79 -6.03 9.92
N ASN A 234 -10.46 -4.81 9.49
CA ASN A 234 -9.52 -4.59 8.37
C ASN A 234 -8.13 -5.19 8.63
N TYR A 235 -7.76 -5.40 9.90
CA TYR A 235 -6.51 -6.04 10.28
C TYR A 235 -6.53 -7.56 10.09
N LEU A 236 -7.71 -8.18 9.94
CA LEU A 236 -7.79 -9.63 9.84
C LEU A 236 -7.05 -10.15 8.59
N TYR A 237 -7.21 -9.51 7.43
CA TYR A 237 -6.49 -9.93 6.23
C TYR A 237 -4.98 -9.82 6.42
N GLU A 238 -4.53 -8.78 7.12
CA GLU A 238 -3.12 -8.60 7.44
C GLU A 238 -2.62 -9.72 8.36
N GLN A 239 -3.39 -10.10 9.39
CA GLN A 239 -3.06 -11.23 10.27
C GLN A 239 -3.06 -12.57 9.53
N ILE A 240 -4.04 -12.81 8.66
CA ILE A 240 -4.08 -14.01 7.81
C ILE A 240 -2.83 -14.03 6.92
N VAL A 241 -2.50 -12.93 6.25
CA VAL A 241 -1.30 -12.83 5.42
C VAL A 241 -0.03 -13.07 6.22
N ILE A 242 0.12 -12.48 7.42
CA ILE A 242 1.25 -12.76 8.32
C ILE A 242 1.35 -14.27 8.58
N GLY A 243 0.24 -14.94 8.88
CA GLY A 243 0.18 -16.38 9.07
C GLY A 243 0.61 -17.16 7.82
N LEU A 244 0.04 -16.83 6.66
CA LEU A 244 0.30 -17.50 5.37
C LEU A 244 1.75 -17.38 4.89
N ILE A 245 2.41 -16.26 5.19
CA ILE A 245 3.80 -16.02 4.79
C ILE A 245 4.80 -16.40 5.88
N THR A 246 4.33 -16.82 7.06
CA THR A 246 5.19 -17.35 8.11
C THR A 246 5.54 -18.80 7.75
N PRO A 247 6.83 -19.16 7.65
CA PRO A 247 7.22 -20.54 7.38
C PRO A 247 6.62 -21.46 8.45
N MET A 248 5.84 -22.45 8.03
CA MET A 248 5.49 -23.55 8.94
C MET A 248 6.79 -24.17 9.42
N LYS A 249 7.02 -24.23 10.73
CA LYS A 249 8.04 -25.13 11.28
C LYS A 249 7.67 -26.51 10.74
N LYS A 250 8.47 -27.05 9.82
CA LYS A 250 8.35 -28.47 9.46
C LYS A 250 8.38 -29.23 10.78
N ALA A 251 7.27 -29.86 11.15
CA ALA A 251 7.25 -30.81 12.24
C ALA A 251 8.42 -31.76 11.96
N GLY A 252 9.36 -31.85 12.90
CA GLY A 252 10.60 -32.57 12.72
C GLY A 252 10.29 -33.97 12.24
N ILE A 253 10.71 -34.29 11.02
CA ILE A 253 10.83 -35.67 10.59
C ILE A 253 11.88 -36.26 11.52
N LYS A 254 11.44 -36.98 12.55
CA LYS A 254 12.28 -37.95 13.23
C LYS A 254 12.64 -38.99 12.18
N VAL A 255 13.85 -38.87 11.65
CA VAL A 255 14.48 -39.99 10.94
C VAL A 255 14.77 -41.00 12.04
N ALA A 256 14.01 -42.09 12.03
CA ALA A 256 14.32 -43.30 12.78
C ALA A 256 15.51 -44.01 12.12
#